data_AF-A0A7C5EGX1-F1
#
_entry.id   AF-A0A7C5EGX1-F1
#
_cell.length_a   1.000
_cell.length_b   1.000
_cell.length_c   1.000
_cell.angle_alpha   90.00
_cell.angle_beta   90.00
_cell.angle_gamma   90.00
#
_symmetry.space_group_name_H-M   'P 1'
#
loop_
_entity.id
_entity.type
_entity.pdbx_description
1 polymer ?
#
loop_
_entity_poly.entity_id
_entity_poly.type
_entity_poly.pdbx_seq_one_letter_code
_entity_poly.pdbx_strand_id
1 'polypeptide(L)'
;MNDTLTQVQQRARAYWFADGLNEIVGGTFAAILGALILLQNSLQSAQADILSTVTNMLLLAGAVSIPLLLRWMKERVTYPRSGYVAYPQLKPAERLKRGTPAILLALALAVLIVGSILASPITRLWAMACLVWMPSLMGVLVGAGLFRSERETGLTRRAWLGGLSILTALWLGWRSFPLMNLLTPTLTAGRITEPMPMQTAAVMRTLMAAMYANVAFLLIIVGGAALILGVVARVRYLKETHNVEPA
;
A
#
# COMPACT_ATOMS: atom_id res chain seq x y z
N MET A 1 -14.19 -21.69 -26.54
CA MET A 1 -14.14 -22.58 -25.36
C MET A 1 -13.21 -22.06 -24.25
N ASN A 2 -12.11 -21.35 -24.56
CA ASN A 2 -11.23 -20.77 -23.54
C ASN A 2 -11.87 -19.58 -22.78
N ASP A 3 -12.79 -18.86 -23.41
CA ASP A 3 -13.43 -17.69 -22.81
C ASP A 3 -14.40 -18.08 -21.69
N THR A 4 -15.12 -19.20 -21.81
CA THR A 4 -16.07 -19.65 -20.80
C THR A 4 -15.36 -20.08 -19.51
N LEU A 5 -14.23 -20.80 -19.62
CA LEU A 5 -13.41 -21.18 -18.46
C LEU A 5 -12.83 -19.95 -17.76
N THR A 6 -12.34 -18.97 -18.53
CA THR A 6 -11.79 -17.72 -17.97
C THR A 6 -12.87 -16.92 -17.22
N GLN A 7 -14.07 -16.82 -17.77
CA GLN A 7 -15.20 -16.15 -17.13
C GLN A 7 -15.63 -16.83 -15.82
N VAL A 8 -15.69 -18.17 -15.80
CA VAL A 8 -16.00 -18.93 -14.58
C VAL A 8 -14.94 -18.71 -13.50
N GLN A 9 -13.66 -18.72 -13.86
CA GLN A 9 -12.56 -18.42 -12.93
C GLN A 9 -12.63 -16.99 -12.38
N GLN A 10 -12.90 -16.01 -13.26
CA GLN A 10 -13.06 -14.61 -12.86
C GLN A 10 -14.21 -14.45 -11.87
N ARG A 11 -15.39 -15.04 -12.14
CA ARG A 11 -16.53 -15.00 -11.22
C ARG A 11 -16.21 -15.62 -9.86
N ALA A 12 -15.54 -16.77 -9.84
CA ALA A 12 -15.14 -17.43 -8.60
C ALA A 12 -14.19 -16.54 -7.76
N ARG A 13 -13.25 -15.82 -8.39
CA ARG A 13 -12.36 -14.88 -7.71
C ARG A 13 -13.09 -13.60 -7.28
N ALA A 14 -14.00 -13.10 -8.12
CA ALA A 14 -14.80 -11.91 -7.86
C ALA A 14 -15.64 -12.08 -6.59
N TYR A 15 -16.13 -13.28 -6.33
CA TYR A 15 -16.98 -13.59 -5.17
C TYR A 15 -16.35 -13.19 -3.83
N TRP A 16 -15.03 -13.37 -3.69
CA TRP A 16 -14.33 -12.94 -2.47
C TRP A 16 -14.34 -11.42 -2.28
N PHE A 17 -14.50 -10.66 -3.36
CA PHE A 17 -14.42 -9.20 -3.32
C PHE A 17 -15.76 -8.51 -3.56
N ALA A 18 -16.77 -9.25 -4.04
CA ALA A 18 -18.07 -8.75 -4.46
C ALA A 18 -18.75 -7.90 -3.38
N ASP A 19 -18.62 -8.31 -2.11
CA ASP A 19 -19.28 -7.71 -0.94
C ASP A 19 -18.74 -6.34 -0.50
N GLY A 20 -17.62 -5.88 -1.07
CA GLY A 20 -17.00 -4.58 -0.75
C GLY A 20 -16.31 -4.49 0.61
N LEU A 21 -16.28 -5.57 1.41
CA LEU A 21 -15.70 -5.53 2.75
C LEU A 21 -14.19 -5.29 2.73
N ASN A 22 -13.49 -5.80 1.72
CA ASN A 22 -12.04 -5.62 1.59
C ASN A 22 -11.70 -4.15 1.38
N GLU A 23 -12.47 -3.46 0.54
CA GLU A 23 -12.33 -2.05 0.25
C GLU A 23 -12.69 -1.17 1.46
N ILE A 24 -13.72 -1.54 2.24
CA ILE A 24 -14.08 -0.85 3.50
C ILE A 24 -12.95 -0.96 4.52
N VAL A 25 -12.52 -2.18 4.86
CA VAL A 25 -11.52 -2.40 5.91
C VAL A 25 -10.16 -1.85 5.49
N GLY A 26 -9.71 -2.18 4.27
CA GLY A 26 -8.43 -1.71 3.75
C GLY A 26 -8.42 -0.18 3.55
N GLY A 27 -9.51 0.39 3.05
CA GLY A 27 -9.65 1.82 2.85
C GLY A 27 -9.68 2.61 4.17
N THR A 28 -10.45 2.13 5.15
CA THR A 28 -10.49 2.72 6.50
C THR A 28 -9.12 2.69 7.16
N PHE A 29 -8.45 1.53 7.12
CA PHE A 29 -7.12 1.40 7.68
C PHE A 29 -6.11 2.34 7.02
N ALA A 30 -6.09 2.40 5.68
CA ALA A 30 -5.21 3.30 4.94
C ALA A 30 -5.50 4.77 5.28
N ALA A 31 -6.77 5.17 5.33
CA ALA A 31 -7.15 6.55 5.66
C ALA A 31 -6.73 6.95 7.09
N ILE A 32 -6.94 6.08 8.08
CA ILE A 32 -6.50 6.31 9.46
C ILE A 32 -4.98 6.42 9.52
N LEU A 33 -4.27 5.49 8.87
CA LEU A 33 -2.81 5.48 8.86
C LEU A 33 -2.25 6.78 8.22
N GLY A 34 -2.81 7.20 7.08
CA GLY A 34 -2.42 8.46 6.45
C GLY A 34 -2.72 9.67 7.34
N ALA A 35 -3.87 9.70 8.01
CA ALA A 35 -4.21 10.78 8.94
C ALA A 35 -3.22 10.87 10.11
N LEU A 36 -2.80 9.73 10.68
CA LEU A 36 -1.82 9.69 11.76
C LEU A 36 -0.43 10.19 11.29
N ILE A 37 0.00 9.83 10.08
CA ILE A 37 1.26 10.33 9.51
C ILE A 37 1.20 11.85 9.30
N LEU A 38 0.08 12.41 8.84
CA LEU A 38 -0.08 13.87 8.74
C LEU A 38 -0.04 14.54 10.11
N LEU A 39 -0.73 13.97 11.10
CA LEU A 39 -0.74 14.49 12.46
C LEU A 39 0.66 14.45 13.08
N GLN A 40 1.45 13.41 12.83
CA GLN A 40 2.83 13.32 13.30
C GLN A 40 3.68 14.48 12.78
N ASN A 41 3.47 14.90 11.53
CA ASN A 41 4.22 16.00 10.92
C ASN A 41 3.86 17.39 11.49
N SER A 42 2.77 17.53 12.25
CA SER A 42 2.36 18.81 12.86
C SER A 42 2.72 18.95 14.34
N LEU A 43 3.21 17.88 14.99
CA LEU A 43 3.51 17.86 16.41
C LEU A 43 4.99 18.19 16.72
N GLN A 44 5.25 18.62 17.96
CA GLN A 44 6.60 18.86 18.49
C GLN A 44 7.25 17.54 19.00
N SER A 45 8.57 17.55 19.18
CA SER A 45 9.44 16.35 19.28
C SER A 45 8.90 15.22 20.18
N ALA A 46 8.63 15.49 21.46
CA ALA A 46 8.23 14.43 22.40
C ALA A 46 6.88 13.76 22.04
N GLN A 47 5.93 14.53 21.51
CA GLN A 47 4.63 14.00 21.08
C GLN A 47 4.74 13.28 19.73
N ALA A 48 5.60 13.78 18.84
CA ALA A 48 5.87 13.18 17.54
C ALA A 48 6.52 11.80 17.68
N ASP A 49 7.40 11.58 18.66
CA ASP A 49 8.07 10.29 18.91
C ASP A 49 7.07 9.22 19.39
N ILE A 50 6.18 9.58 20.32
CA ILE A 50 5.11 8.69 20.78
C ILE A 50 4.20 8.34 19.61
N LEU A 51 3.76 9.35 18.83
CA LEU A 51 2.88 9.13 17.70
C LEU A 51 3.55 8.31 16.58
N SER A 52 4.86 8.47 16.37
CA SER A 52 5.65 7.64 15.46
C SER A 52 5.60 6.18 15.89
N THR A 53 5.82 5.91 17.17
CA THR A 53 5.76 4.56 17.75
C THR A 53 4.37 3.95 17.56
N VAL A 54 3.31 4.71 17.85
CA VAL A 54 1.92 4.29 17.64
C VAL A 54 1.64 3.99 16.16
N THR A 55 2.09 4.86 15.26
CA THR A 55 1.90 4.71 13.81
C THR A 55 2.60 3.45 13.28
N ASN A 56 3.82 3.18 13.74
CA ASN A 56 4.57 1.97 13.38
C ASN A 56 3.92 0.71 13.94
N MET A 57 3.47 0.74 15.20
CA MET A 57 2.71 -0.37 15.78
C MET A 57 1.41 -0.62 15.03
N LEU A 58 0.68 0.43 14.65
CA LEU A 58 -0.55 0.32 13.87
C LEU A 58 -0.27 -0.29 12.49
N LEU A 59 0.81 0.12 11.81
CA LEU A 59 1.21 -0.43 10.52
C LEU A 59 1.47 -1.94 10.63
N LEU A 60 2.26 -2.37 11.62
CA LEU A 60 2.57 -3.78 11.85
C LEU A 60 1.33 -4.58 12.25
N ALA A 61 0.54 -4.04 13.17
CA ALA A 61 -0.70 -4.66 13.61
C ALA A 61 -1.70 -4.81 12.45
N GLY A 62 -1.84 -3.79 11.60
CA GLY A 62 -2.70 -3.82 10.42
C GLY A 62 -2.30 -4.90 9.42
N ALA A 63 -1.00 -5.03 9.14
CA ALA A 63 -0.49 -6.05 8.22
C ALA A 63 -0.88 -7.48 8.62
N VAL A 64 -0.95 -7.76 9.93
CA VAL A 64 -1.34 -9.07 10.48
C VAL A 64 -2.84 -9.18 10.71
N SER A 65 -3.48 -8.13 11.22
CA SER A 65 -4.87 -8.17 11.67
C SER A 65 -5.89 -8.00 10.54
N ILE A 66 -5.61 -7.23 9.49
CA ILE A 66 -6.58 -6.99 8.40
C ILE A 66 -7.04 -8.29 7.73
N PRO A 67 -6.15 -9.23 7.34
CA PRO A 67 -6.58 -10.50 6.75
C PRO A 67 -7.42 -11.34 7.71
N LEU A 68 -7.12 -11.30 9.01
CA LEU A 68 -7.86 -12.03 10.05
C LEU A 68 -9.24 -11.41 10.27
N LEU A 69 -9.30 -10.09 10.39
CA LEU A 69 -10.53 -9.32 10.54
C LEU A 69 -11.45 -9.53 9.34
N LEU A 70 -10.92 -9.47 8.12
CA LEU A 70 -11.69 -9.71 6.90
C LEU A 70 -12.29 -11.11 6.85
N ARG A 71 -11.53 -12.14 7.25
CA ARG A 71 -12.05 -13.51 7.33
C ARG A 71 -13.18 -13.60 8.35
N TRP A 72 -12.95 -13.09 9.56
CA TRP A 72 -13.94 -13.08 10.62
C TRP A 72 -15.22 -12.33 10.24
N MET A 73 -15.10 -11.15 9.63
CA MET A 73 -16.24 -10.36 9.16
C MET A 73 -17.02 -11.12 8.08
N LYS A 74 -16.33 -11.73 7.12
CA LYS A 74 -17.00 -12.51 6.08
C LYS A 74 -17.71 -13.72 6.62
N GLU A 75 -17.12 -14.44 7.57
CA GLU A 75 -17.75 -15.60 8.21
C GLU A 75 -19.03 -15.24 8.98
N ARG A 76 -19.13 -14.01 9.50
CA ARG A 76 -20.31 -13.55 10.25
C ARG A 76 -21.35 -12.85 9.38
N VAL A 77 -20.93 -12.09 8.38
CA VAL A 77 -21.79 -11.12 7.69
C VAL A 77 -22.06 -11.48 6.23
N THR A 78 -21.15 -12.20 5.56
CA THR A 78 -21.30 -12.51 4.12
C THR A 78 -21.58 -13.99 3.87
N TYR A 79 -20.87 -14.88 4.56
CA TYR A 79 -20.90 -16.32 4.38
C TYR A 79 -21.06 -17.03 5.73
N PRO A 80 -22.25 -16.96 6.36
CA PRO A 80 -22.51 -17.77 7.54
C PRO A 80 -22.33 -19.23 7.15
N ARG A 81 -21.30 -19.87 7.72
CA ARG A 81 -20.93 -21.24 7.35
C ARG A 81 -22.07 -22.19 7.73
N SER A 82 -22.80 -22.72 6.75
CA SER A 82 -23.78 -23.80 6.95
C SER A 82 -23.14 -25.21 6.91
N GLY A 83 -21.83 -25.30 6.69
CA GLY A 83 -21.06 -26.55 6.74
C GLY A 83 -19.54 -26.33 6.71
N TYR A 84 -18.77 -27.27 7.25
CA TYR A 84 -17.30 -27.25 7.23
C TYR A 84 -16.78 -28.01 6.01
N VAL A 85 -16.21 -27.28 5.04
CA VAL A 85 -15.45 -27.88 3.94
C VAL A 85 -13.97 -27.69 4.24
N ALA A 86 -13.29 -28.78 4.60
CA ALA A 86 -11.85 -28.78 4.80
C ALA A 86 -11.15 -28.82 3.43
N TYR A 87 -10.53 -27.71 3.03
CA TYR A 87 -9.58 -27.75 1.93
C TYR A 87 -8.27 -28.38 2.40
N PRO A 88 -7.57 -29.15 1.54
CA PRO A 88 -6.24 -29.66 1.85
C PRO A 88 -5.33 -28.48 2.22
N GLN A 89 -4.80 -28.50 3.44
CA GLN A 89 -3.87 -27.46 3.85
C GLN A 89 -2.54 -27.67 3.12
N LEU A 90 -2.07 -26.63 2.43
CA LEU A 90 -0.70 -26.60 1.91
C LEU A 90 0.27 -26.88 3.06
N LYS A 91 1.18 -27.83 2.86
CA LYS A 91 2.22 -28.16 3.85
C LYS A 91 3.04 -26.90 4.17
N PRO A 92 3.51 -26.70 5.41
CA PRO A 92 4.27 -25.50 5.77
C PRO A 92 5.49 -25.28 4.86
N ALA A 93 6.15 -26.35 4.41
CA ALA A 93 7.25 -26.30 3.45
C ALA A 93 6.84 -25.72 2.08
N GLU A 94 5.63 -26.01 1.60
CA GLU A 94 5.12 -25.47 0.32
C GLU A 94 4.74 -24.00 0.43
N ARG A 95 4.21 -23.59 1.60
CA ARG A 95 3.95 -22.17 1.89
C ARG A 95 5.24 -21.37 1.90
N LEU A 96 6.28 -21.90 2.54
CA LEU A 96 7.60 -21.25 2.58
C LEU A 96 8.20 -21.16 1.17
N LYS A 97 8.14 -22.24 0.37
CA LYS A 97 8.62 -22.23 -1.03
C LYS A 97 7.95 -21.16 -1.91
N ARG A 98 6.66 -20.90 -1.70
CA ARG A 98 5.94 -19.83 -2.41
C ARG A 98 6.33 -18.43 -1.92
N GLY A 99 6.68 -18.28 -0.65
CA GLY A 99 7.11 -17.01 -0.05
C GLY A 99 8.59 -16.66 -0.28
N THR A 100 9.46 -17.67 -0.40
CA THR A 100 10.90 -17.50 -0.60
C THR A 100 11.30 -16.57 -1.74
N PRO A 101 10.75 -16.62 -2.97
CA PRO A 101 11.15 -15.69 -4.02
C PRO A 101 10.84 -14.23 -3.67
N ALA A 102 9.71 -13.96 -2.98
CA ALA A 102 9.38 -12.62 -2.55
C ALA A 102 10.33 -12.11 -1.44
N ILE A 103 10.66 -12.98 -0.48
CA ILE A 103 11.61 -12.65 0.60
C ILE A 103 13.01 -12.41 0.03
N LEU A 104 13.49 -13.28 -0.85
CA LEU A 104 14.81 -13.15 -1.49
C LEU A 104 14.88 -11.90 -2.36
N LEU A 105 13.82 -11.58 -3.11
CA LEU A 105 13.74 -10.35 -3.89
C LEU A 105 13.80 -9.11 -2.98
N ALA A 106 13.04 -9.09 -1.88
CA ALA A 106 13.05 -8.00 -0.92
C ALA A 106 14.43 -7.82 -0.28
N LEU A 107 15.09 -8.92 0.10
CA LEU A 107 16.44 -8.90 0.67
C LEU A 107 17.47 -8.41 -0.35
N ALA A 108 17.42 -8.91 -1.59
CA ALA A 108 18.33 -8.49 -2.66
C ALA A 108 18.19 -6.99 -2.97
N LEU A 109 16.96 -6.48 -2.99
CA LEU A 109 16.71 -5.05 -3.15
C LEU A 109 17.25 -4.24 -1.96
N ALA A 110 17.06 -4.71 -0.74
CA ALA A 110 17.60 -4.04 0.44
C ALA A 110 19.13 -3.96 0.41
N VAL A 111 19.81 -5.07 0.08
CA VAL A 111 21.27 -5.12 -0.07
C VAL A 111 21.73 -4.21 -1.19
N LEU A 112 21.03 -4.17 -2.33
CA LEU A 112 21.36 -3.30 -3.45
C LEU A 112 21.20 -1.82 -3.10
N ILE A 113 20.15 -1.45 -2.37
CA ILE A 113 19.94 -0.08 -1.88
C ILE A 113 21.05 0.31 -0.91
N VAL A 114 21.31 -0.49 0.12
CA VAL A 114 22.38 -0.21 1.10
C VAL A 114 23.75 -0.18 0.43
N GLY A 115 24.04 -1.16 -0.41
CA GLY A 115 25.29 -1.23 -1.17
C GLY A 115 25.47 -0.04 -2.09
N SER A 116 24.41 0.41 -2.77
CA SER A 116 24.46 1.62 -3.60
C SER A 116 24.77 2.87 -2.75
N ILE A 117 24.13 3.05 -1.60
CA ILE A 117 24.40 4.18 -0.70
C ILE A 117 25.87 4.19 -0.26
N LEU A 118 26.50 3.04 -0.09
CA LEU A 118 27.90 2.92 0.33
C LEU A 118 28.89 3.03 -0.83
N ALA A 119 28.49 2.78 -2.08
CA ALA A 119 29.43 2.64 -3.19
C ALA A 119 30.00 3.97 -3.71
N SER A 120 29.20 5.04 -3.80
CA SER A 120 29.69 6.31 -4.36
C SER A 120 28.91 7.56 -3.92
N PRO A 121 29.51 8.77 -3.99
CA PRO A 121 28.79 10.03 -3.77
C PRO A 121 27.55 10.18 -4.66
N ILE A 122 27.68 9.83 -5.94
CA ILE A 122 26.59 9.99 -6.90
C ILE A 122 25.42 9.05 -6.59
N THR A 123 25.68 7.83 -6.13
CA THR A 123 24.64 6.87 -5.72
C THR A 123 23.95 7.27 -4.42
N ARG A 124 24.66 7.92 -3.49
CA ARG A 124 24.04 8.59 -2.32
C ARG A 124 23.04 9.67 -2.73
N LEU A 125 23.40 10.48 -3.73
CA LEU A 125 22.50 11.52 -4.25
C LEU A 125 21.24 10.91 -4.87
N TRP A 126 21.39 9.83 -5.62
CA TRP A 126 20.25 9.07 -6.16
C TRP A 126 19.37 8.46 -5.06
N ALA A 127 19.95 7.96 -3.97
CA ALA A 127 19.17 7.48 -2.84
C ALA A 127 18.33 8.59 -2.18
N MET A 128 18.87 9.81 -2.07
CA MET A 128 18.12 10.98 -1.61
C MET A 128 17.02 11.38 -2.61
N ALA A 129 17.32 11.34 -3.91
CA ALA A 129 16.33 11.56 -4.97
C ALA A 129 15.20 10.53 -4.90
N CYS A 130 15.49 9.26 -4.59
CA CYS A 130 14.46 8.24 -4.44
C CYS A 130 13.44 8.62 -3.35
N LEU A 131 13.82 9.28 -2.26
CA LEU A 131 12.87 9.72 -1.23
C LEU A 131 11.78 10.65 -1.78
N VAL A 132 12.10 11.45 -2.80
CA VAL A 132 11.15 12.35 -3.48
C VAL A 132 10.15 11.56 -4.33
N TRP A 133 10.62 10.53 -5.05
CA TRP A 133 9.81 9.79 -6.04
C TRP A 133 9.18 8.51 -5.49
N MET A 134 9.64 7.99 -4.36
CA MET A 134 9.17 6.73 -3.76
C MET A 134 7.65 6.69 -3.55
N PRO A 135 6.99 7.74 -3.00
CA PRO A 135 5.54 7.73 -2.85
C PRO A 135 4.80 7.61 -4.19
N SER A 136 5.29 8.27 -5.23
CA SER A 136 4.74 8.17 -6.59
C SER A 136 4.95 6.78 -7.16
N LEU A 137 6.14 6.20 -7.02
CA LEU A 137 6.40 4.83 -7.45
C LEU A 137 5.45 3.84 -6.74
N MET A 138 5.28 3.98 -5.42
CA MET A 138 4.34 3.16 -4.64
C MET A 138 2.91 3.29 -5.16
N GLY A 139 2.42 4.51 -5.40
CA GLY A 139 1.07 4.72 -5.91
C GLY A 139 0.87 4.17 -7.33
N VAL A 140 1.89 4.22 -8.19
CA VAL A 140 1.86 3.57 -9.51
C VAL A 140 1.82 2.05 -9.39
N LEU A 141 2.65 1.47 -8.52
CA LEU A 141 2.69 0.02 -8.30
C LEU A 141 1.37 -0.50 -7.71
N VAL A 142 0.80 0.20 -6.73
CA VAL A 142 -0.53 -0.09 -6.19
C VAL A 142 -1.58 0.00 -7.28
N GLY A 143 -1.54 1.05 -8.12
CA GLY A 143 -2.45 1.21 -9.23
C GLY A 143 -2.37 0.07 -10.25
N ALA A 144 -1.16 -0.33 -10.64
CA ALA A 144 -0.91 -1.47 -11.53
C ALA A 144 -1.40 -2.80 -10.92
N GLY A 145 -1.17 -3.00 -9.61
CA GLY A 145 -1.68 -4.15 -8.87
C GLY A 145 -3.22 -4.21 -8.88
N LEU A 146 -3.89 -3.07 -8.74
CA LEU A 146 -5.35 -2.96 -8.79
C LEU A 146 -5.89 -3.21 -10.21
N PHE A 147 -5.24 -2.72 -11.26
CA PHE A 147 -5.61 -3.07 -12.65
C PHE A 147 -5.42 -4.56 -12.94
N ARG A 148 -4.31 -5.15 -12.47
CA ARG A 148 -4.12 -6.60 -12.56
C ARG A 148 -5.24 -7.33 -11.82
N SER A 149 -5.57 -6.88 -10.62
CA SER A 149 -6.65 -7.45 -9.82
C SER A 149 -8.01 -7.29 -10.49
N GLU A 150 -8.25 -6.23 -11.26
CA GLU A 150 -9.45 -6.07 -12.07
C GLU A 150 -9.50 -7.14 -13.16
N ARG A 151 -8.44 -7.35 -13.94
CA ARG A 151 -8.39 -8.41 -14.97
C ARG A 151 -8.64 -9.80 -14.40
N GLU A 152 -8.19 -10.04 -13.16
CA GLU A 152 -8.38 -11.32 -12.48
C GLU A 152 -9.79 -11.51 -11.89
N THR A 153 -10.54 -10.43 -11.64
CA THR A 153 -11.85 -10.49 -10.95
C THR A 153 -13.03 -9.91 -11.72
N GLY A 154 -12.80 -9.19 -12.82
CA GLY A 154 -13.83 -8.49 -13.59
C GLY A 154 -14.53 -7.35 -12.83
N LEU A 155 -14.01 -6.92 -11.68
CA LEU A 155 -14.63 -5.85 -10.88
C LEU A 155 -14.12 -4.47 -11.33
N THR A 156 -14.92 -3.79 -12.15
CA THR A 156 -14.59 -2.46 -12.72
C THR A 156 -14.24 -1.40 -11.67
N ARG A 157 -14.81 -1.48 -10.46
CA ARG A 157 -14.45 -0.59 -9.33
C ARG A 157 -12.96 -0.62 -8.97
N ARG A 158 -12.27 -1.74 -9.21
CA ARG A 158 -10.83 -1.86 -8.96
C ARG A 158 -10.01 -1.14 -10.01
N ALA A 159 -10.46 -1.11 -11.26
CA ALA A 159 -9.85 -0.27 -12.29
C ALA A 159 -10.00 1.22 -11.93
N TRP A 160 -11.15 1.64 -11.40
CA TRP A 160 -11.33 3.02 -10.90
C TRP A 160 -10.35 3.37 -9.78
N LEU A 161 -10.21 2.51 -8.77
CA LEU A 161 -9.21 2.69 -7.71
C LEU A 161 -7.77 2.68 -8.25
N GLY A 162 -7.48 1.81 -9.23
CA GLY A 162 -6.19 1.73 -9.88
C GLY A 162 -5.84 3.02 -10.61
N GLY A 163 -6.77 3.54 -11.42
CA GLY A 163 -6.63 4.81 -12.12
C GLY A 163 -6.45 5.98 -11.15
N LEU A 164 -7.25 6.05 -10.09
CA LEU A 164 -7.12 7.09 -9.06
C LEU A 164 -5.75 7.03 -8.35
N SER A 165 -5.26 5.83 -8.04
CA SER A 165 -3.93 5.65 -7.42
C SER A 165 -2.80 6.16 -8.32
N ILE A 166 -2.84 5.85 -9.62
CA ILE A 166 -1.85 6.35 -10.59
C ILE A 166 -1.94 7.87 -10.73
N LEU A 167 -3.15 8.42 -10.88
CA LEU A 167 -3.34 9.87 -11.01
C LEU A 167 -2.82 10.61 -9.77
N THR A 168 -3.15 10.11 -8.58
CA THR A 168 -2.65 10.66 -7.31
C THR A 168 -1.13 10.58 -7.24
N ALA A 169 -0.55 9.44 -7.64
CA ALA A 169 0.90 9.25 -7.67
C ALA A 169 1.63 10.23 -8.60
N LEU A 170 1.10 10.44 -9.80
CA LEU A 170 1.64 11.39 -10.78
C LEU A 170 1.55 12.82 -10.27
N TRP A 171 0.41 13.19 -9.67
CA TRP A 171 0.22 14.51 -9.05
C TRP A 171 1.22 14.75 -7.92
N LEU A 172 1.41 13.78 -7.02
CA LEU A 172 2.39 13.87 -5.93
C LEU A 172 3.83 13.97 -6.45
N GLY A 173 4.14 13.26 -7.53
CA GLY A 173 5.46 13.28 -8.15
C GLY A 173 5.76 14.65 -8.75
N TRP A 174 4.80 15.21 -9.48
CA TRP A 174 4.89 16.57 -10.02
C TRP A 174 5.03 17.61 -8.91
N ARG A 175 4.22 17.52 -7.85
CA ARG A 175 4.30 18.42 -6.67
C ARG A 175 5.68 18.37 -6.00
N SER A 176 6.33 17.22 -6.00
CA SER A 176 7.60 17.00 -5.30
C SER A 176 8.82 17.30 -6.17
N PHE A 177 8.63 17.43 -7.48
CA PHE A 177 9.69 17.69 -8.45
C PHE A 177 10.57 18.91 -8.10
N PRO A 178 10.05 20.05 -7.61
CA PRO A 178 10.89 21.20 -7.22
C PRO A 178 11.91 20.88 -6.11
N LEU A 179 11.66 19.86 -5.27
CA LEU A 179 12.59 19.45 -4.22
C LEU A 179 13.88 18.84 -4.78
N MET A 180 13.88 18.39 -6.04
CA MET A 180 15.08 17.92 -6.73
C MET A 180 16.14 19.03 -6.87
N ASN A 181 15.72 20.29 -6.89
CA ASN A 181 16.65 21.42 -6.95
C ASN A 181 17.45 21.60 -5.65
N LEU A 182 17.02 20.98 -4.54
CA LEU A 182 17.77 20.95 -3.29
C LEU A 182 18.95 19.97 -3.35
N LEU A 183 18.97 19.04 -4.30
CA LEU A 183 19.98 18.00 -4.42
C LEU A 183 21.18 18.51 -5.21
N THR A 184 22.22 18.97 -4.52
CA THR A 184 23.50 19.34 -5.14
C THR A 184 24.57 18.27 -4.90
N PRO A 185 25.50 18.03 -5.85
CA PRO A 185 26.58 17.07 -5.67
C PRO A 185 27.43 17.33 -4.41
N THR A 186 27.53 18.60 -4.01
CA THR A 186 28.23 19.06 -2.80
C THR A 186 27.68 18.47 -1.50
N LEU A 187 26.40 18.09 -1.44
CA LEU A 187 25.79 17.46 -0.26
C LEU A 187 26.34 16.06 0.03
N THR A 188 26.90 15.41 -0.99
CA THR A 188 27.42 14.04 -0.93
C THR A 188 28.94 13.98 -1.11
N ALA A 189 29.59 15.14 -1.22
CA ALA A 189 31.04 15.24 -1.27
C ALA A 189 31.63 14.77 0.07
N GLY A 190 32.78 14.10 0.00
CA GLY A 190 33.47 13.55 1.17
C GLY A 190 33.46 12.02 1.23
N ARG A 191 34.41 11.48 2.00
CA ARG A 191 34.55 10.04 2.22
C ARG A 191 33.45 9.52 3.16
N ILE A 192 33.16 8.23 3.12
CA ILE A 192 32.14 7.60 3.99
C ILE A 192 32.47 7.77 5.49
N THR A 193 33.76 7.89 5.80
CA THR A 193 34.27 8.04 7.17
C THR A 193 34.23 9.48 7.68
N GLU A 194 33.99 10.45 6.82
CA GLU A 194 33.95 11.87 7.22
C GLU A 194 32.54 12.25 7.68
N PRO A 195 32.42 13.12 8.69
CA PRO A 195 31.11 13.61 9.12
C PRO A 195 30.39 14.31 7.95
N MET A 196 29.11 14.01 7.77
CA MET A 196 28.33 14.63 6.70
C MET A 196 28.24 16.14 6.90
N PRO A 197 28.21 16.93 5.81
CA PRO A 197 27.97 18.37 5.90
C PRO A 197 26.69 18.67 6.68
N MET A 198 26.69 19.70 7.54
CA MET A 198 25.48 20.08 8.30
C MET A 198 24.29 20.41 7.38
N GLN A 199 24.55 20.90 6.17
CA GLN A 199 23.52 21.17 5.15
C GLN A 199 22.77 19.89 4.73
N THR A 200 23.46 18.74 4.69
CA THR A 200 22.87 17.46 4.30
C THR A 200 21.77 17.03 5.27
N ALA A 201 21.96 17.26 6.57
CA ALA A 201 20.95 16.96 7.58
C ALA A 201 19.68 17.81 7.40
N ALA A 202 19.84 19.10 7.09
CA ALA A 202 18.71 20.00 6.83
C ALA A 202 17.93 19.59 5.56
N VAL A 203 18.63 19.31 4.46
CA VAL A 203 18.01 18.83 3.22
C VAL A 203 17.29 17.50 3.45
N MET A 204 17.94 16.54 4.12
CA MET A 204 17.34 15.24 4.42
C MET A 204 16.05 15.37 5.23
N ARG A 205 16.03 16.25 6.25
CA ARG A 205 14.81 16.51 7.04
C ARG A 205 13.66 17.00 6.16
N THR A 206 13.93 17.93 5.24
CA THR A 206 12.93 18.46 4.31
C THR A 206 12.42 17.39 3.36
N LEU A 207 13.32 16.56 2.80
CA LEU A 207 12.95 15.46 1.90
C LEU A 207 12.13 14.39 2.62
N MET A 208 12.51 14.01 3.84
CA MET A 208 11.77 13.05 4.65
C MET A 208 10.37 13.58 5.01
N ALA A 209 10.26 14.84 5.42
CA ALA A 209 8.97 15.47 5.72
C ALA A 209 8.05 15.47 4.49
N ALA A 210 8.58 15.83 3.31
CA ALA A 210 7.83 15.78 2.06
C ALA A 210 7.41 14.36 1.69
N MET A 211 8.32 13.38 1.82
CA MET A 211 8.03 11.97 1.59
C MET A 211 6.88 11.48 2.46
N TYR A 212 6.93 11.73 3.78
CA TYR A 212 5.87 11.33 4.71
C TYR A 212 4.54 12.00 4.38
N ALA A 213 4.55 13.30 4.06
CA ALA A 213 3.34 14.01 3.64
C ALA A 213 2.73 13.39 2.37
N ASN A 214 3.55 13.05 1.37
CA ASN A 214 3.08 12.44 0.14
C ASN A 214 2.52 11.03 0.35
N VAL A 215 3.19 10.20 1.15
CA VAL A 215 2.67 8.87 1.53
C VAL A 215 1.32 9.02 2.23
N ALA A 216 1.20 9.99 3.13
CA ALA A 216 -0.03 10.24 3.85
C ALA A 216 -1.17 10.69 2.93
N PHE A 217 -0.91 11.62 2.00
CA PHE A 217 -1.90 12.04 0.99
C PHE A 217 -2.34 10.87 0.10
N LEU A 218 -1.40 10.05 -0.36
CA LEU A 218 -1.72 8.86 -1.15
C LEU A 218 -2.65 7.91 -0.37
N LEU A 219 -2.32 7.62 0.88
CA LEU A 219 -3.11 6.75 1.75
C LEU A 219 -4.50 7.30 2.04
N ILE A 220 -4.63 8.61 2.30
CA ILE A 220 -5.92 9.25 2.56
C ILE A 220 -6.80 9.25 1.31
N ILE A 221 -6.26 9.64 0.15
CA ILE A 221 -7.04 9.76 -1.09
C ILE A 221 -7.45 8.37 -1.58
N VAL A 222 -6.50 7.44 -1.73
CA VAL A 222 -6.79 6.08 -2.21
C VAL A 222 -7.61 5.30 -1.18
N GLY A 223 -7.28 5.43 0.11
CA GLY A 223 -8.00 4.78 1.19
C GLY A 223 -9.44 5.30 1.34
N GLY A 224 -9.64 6.61 1.28
CA GLY A 224 -10.97 7.23 1.29
C GLY A 224 -11.82 6.80 0.10
N ALA A 225 -11.25 6.78 -1.10
CA ALA A 225 -11.95 6.29 -2.29
C ALA A 225 -12.30 4.80 -2.19
N ALA A 226 -11.39 3.97 -1.67
CA ALA A 226 -11.65 2.56 -1.41
C ALA A 226 -12.79 2.38 -0.41
N LEU A 227 -12.79 3.15 0.68
CA LEU A 227 -13.87 3.13 1.66
C LEU A 227 -15.22 3.47 1.02
N ILE A 228 -15.31 4.57 0.26
CA ILE A 228 -16.56 4.99 -0.41
C ILE A 228 -17.05 3.91 -1.38
N LEU A 229 -16.16 3.41 -2.26
CA LEU A 229 -16.53 2.38 -3.24
C LEU A 229 -16.89 1.06 -2.56
N GLY A 230 -16.24 0.72 -1.46
CA GLY A 230 -16.57 -0.45 -0.64
C GLY A 230 -17.95 -0.35 0.00
N VAL A 231 -18.31 0.80 0.56
CA VAL A 231 -19.65 1.06 1.11
C VAL A 231 -20.72 0.96 0.02
N VAL A 232 -20.49 1.58 -1.15
CA VAL A 232 -21.41 1.49 -2.28
C VAL A 232 -21.58 0.04 -2.74
N ALA A 233 -20.48 -0.72 -2.85
CA ALA A 233 -20.53 -2.13 -3.22
C ALA A 233 -21.30 -2.96 -2.18
N ARG A 234 -21.11 -2.69 -0.88
CA ARG A 234 -21.81 -3.39 0.19
C ARG A 234 -23.31 -3.12 0.16
N VAL A 235 -23.72 -1.87 -0.06
CA VAL A 235 -25.15 -1.51 -0.17
C VAL A 235 -25.80 -2.20 -1.37
N ARG A 236 -25.12 -2.24 -2.52
CA ARG A 236 -25.63 -2.96 -3.70
C ARG A 236 -25.75 -4.46 -3.44
N TYR A 237 -24.72 -5.06 -2.85
CA TYR A 237 -24.71 -6.47 -2.48
C TYR A 237 -25.90 -6.84 -1.58
N LEU A 238 -26.18 -6.03 -0.54
CA LEU A 238 -27.31 -6.27 0.35
C LEU A 238 -28.68 -6.15 -0.34
N LYS A 239 -28.83 -5.24 -1.31
CA LYS A 239 -30.07 -5.11 -2.09
C LYS A 239 -30.29 -6.32 -2.98
N GLU A 240 -29.24 -6.79 -3.64
CA GLU A 240 -29.30 -7.98 -4.51
C GLU A 240 -29.64 -9.25 -3.74
N THR A 241 -29.15 -9.41 -2.50
CA THR A 241 -29.46 -10.58 -1.68
C THR A 241 -30.87 -10.58 -1.09
N HIS A 242 -31.46 -9.42 -0.80
CA HIS A 242 -32.82 -9.33 -0.24
C HIS A 242 -33.92 -9.47 -1.30
N ASN A 243 -33.62 -9.18 -2.57
CA ASN A 243 -34.59 -9.28 -3.67
C ASN A 243 -34.72 -10.70 -4.23
N VAL A 244 -34.01 -11.69 -3.68
CA VAL A 244 -34.21 -13.09 -4.03
C VAL A 244 -35.45 -13.55 -3.27
N GLU A 245 -36.61 -13.60 -3.96
CA GLU A 245 -37.82 -14.21 -3.40
C GLU A 245 -37.50 -15.64 -2.93
N PRO A 246 -37.98 -16.06 -1.74
CA PRO A 246 -37.80 -17.42 -1.29
C PRO A 246 -38.48 -18.36 -2.30
N ALA A 247 -37.66 -19.15 -3.00
CA ALA A 247 -38.09 -20.19 -3.93
C ALA A 247 -38.74 -21.37 -3.20
#